data_AF-A0A7V8Y189-F1
#
_entry.id   AF-A0A7V8Y189-F1
#
_cell.length_a   1.000
_cell.length_b   1.000
_cell.length_c   1.000
_cell.angle_alpha   90.00
_cell.angle_beta   90.00
_cell.angle_gamma   90.00
#
_symmetry.space_group_name_H-M   'P 1'
#
loop_
_entity.id
_entity.type
_entity.pdbx_description
1 polymer ?
#
loop_
_entity_poly.entity_id
_entity_poly.type
_entity_poly.pdbx_seq_one_letter_code
_entity_poly.pdbx_strand_id
1 'polypeptide(L)'
;MTNLHVVYRVDNPGSADEQWSSYSFPQGIYVSGTTLAEVRTEFREAAVEALPDFTDMTVREHLERPLVRGVYIRVAVDRRMLDRDTTADLMRRSVAVIDQRENLQATLPVAATGDAVVLACLATDKLAWVFEQMSDYDAVGVCASGPSVGEDGLIWWSFITGGHAANPGRKPLESLASAGLSSESTVGEFMRVNARATGRALVGA
;
A
#
# COMPACT_ATOMS: atom_id res chain seq x y z
N MET A 1 -14.98 -15.38 -7.73
CA MET A 1 -14.45 -14.40 -8.69
C MET A 1 -13.09 -13.98 -8.16
N THR A 2 -12.04 -14.18 -8.94
CA THR A 2 -10.66 -13.93 -8.51
C THR A 2 -10.30 -12.47 -8.78
N ASN A 3 -9.76 -11.78 -7.78
CA ASN A 3 -9.26 -10.41 -7.95
C ASN A 3 -7.82 -10.48 -8.45
N LEU A 4 -7.52 -9.78 -9.55
CA LEU A 4 -6.16 -9.51 -10.00
C LEU A 4 -5.82 -8.08 -9.60
N HIS A 5 -4.77 -7.90 -8.83
CA HIS A 5 -4.28 -6.57 -8.50
C HIS A 5 -3.13 -6.23 -9.44
N VAL A 6 -3.19 -5.06 -10.06
CA VAL A 6 -2.11 -4.52 -10.88
C VAL A 6 -1.69 -3.17 -10.33
N VAL A 7 -0.40 -3.00 -10.12
CA VAL A 7 0.20 -1.77 -9.63
C VAL A 7 0.99 -1.15 -10.76
N TYR A 8 0.70 0.11 -11.07
CA TYR A 8 1.49 0.92 -12.00
C TYR A 8 2.37 1.87 -11.21
N ARG A 9 3.64 1.93 -11.57
CA ARG A 9 4.67 2.69 -10.87
C ARG A 9 5.44 3.54 -11.86
N VAL A 10 5.81 4.74 -11.42
CA VAL A 10 6.83 5.53 -12.11
C VAL A 10 8.18 5.28 -11.46
N ASP A 11 9.13 4.79 -12.25
CA ASP A 11 10.51 4.61 -11.87
C ASP A 11 11.30 5.86 -12.26
N ASN A 12 12.16 6.34 -11.36
CA ASN A 12 12.99 7.55 -11.54
C ASN A 12 12.23 8.82 -12.02
N PRO A 13 11.14 9.23 -11.34
CA PRO A 13 10.32 10.34 -11.81
C PRO A 13 11.09 11.66 -11.89
N GLY A 14 10.84 12.41 -12.95
CA GLY A 14 11.48 13.70 -13.24
C GLY A 14 12.93 13.59 -13.75
N SER A 15 13.41 12.38 -14.06
CA SER A 15 14.71 12.14 -14.67
C SER A 15 14.59 11.88 -16.18
N ALA A 16 15.72 11.90 -16.90
CA ALA A 16 15.76 11.51 -18.32
C ALA A 16 15.46 10.02 -18.54
N ASP A 17 15.58 9.20 -17.50
CA ASP A 17 15.32 7.76 -17.49
C ASP A 17 13.97 7.44 -16.81
N GLU A 18 13.03 8.38 -16.78
CA GLU A 18 11.67 8.13 -16.29
C GLU A 18 11.02 7.03 -17.11
N GLN A 19 10.58 5.97 -16.43
CA GLN A 19 9.89 4.84 -17.04
C GLN A 19 8.66 4.47 -16.21
N TRP A 20 7.68 3.88 -16.90
CA TRP A 20 6.54 3.27 -16.25
C TRP A 20 6.76 1.77 -16.18
N SER A 21 6.43 1.19 -15.03
CA SER A 21 6.38 -0.25 -14.85
C SER A 21 5.03 -0.66 -14.29
N SER A 22 4.66 -1.92 -14.51
CA SER A 22 3.57 -2.57 -13.83
C SER A 22 3.99 -3.92 -13.30
N TYR A 23 3.42 -4.29 -12.17
CA TYR A 23 3.49 -5.64 -11.65
C TYR A 23 2.12 -6.04 -11.10
N SER A 24 1.83 -7.33 -11.14
CA SER A 24 0.58 -7.88 -10.61
C SER A 24 0.80 -8.96 -9.57
N PHE A 25 -0.20 -9.13 -8.72
CA PHE A 25 -0.23 -10.20 -7.74
C PHE A 25 -1.65 -10.78 -7.61
N PRO A 26 -1.76 -12.08 -7.27
CA PRO A 26 -0.65 -13.03 -7.05
C PRO A 26 0.08 -13.56 -8.31
N GLN A 27 -0.36 -13.21 -9.52
CA GLN A 27 0.07 -13.85 -10.77
C GLN A 27 1.47 -13.44 -11.29
N GLY A 28 2.05 -12.33 -10.82
CA GLY A 28 3.45 -11.99 -11.12
C GLY A 28 3.74 -11.50 -12.54
N ILE A 29 2.73 -11.02 -13.28
CA ILE A 29 2.96 -10.40 -14.60
C ILE A 29 3.65 -9.06 -14.39
N TYR A 30 4.76 -8.84 -15.10
CA TYR A 30 5.55 -7.61 -15.09
C TYR A 30 5.71 -7.06 -16.50
N VAL A 31 5.54 -5.75 -16.66
CA VAL A 31 5.66 -5.03 -17.94
C VAL A 31 6.26 -3.65 -17.68
N SER A 32 7.05 -3.12 -18.61
CA SER A 32 7.63 -1.78 -18.53
C SER A 32 7.57 -1.05 -19.86
N GLY A 33 7.39 0.26 -19.84
CA GLY A 33 7.23 1.09 -21.02
C GLY A 33 7.49 2.57 -20.73
N THR A 34 7.31 3.43 -21.73
CA THR A 34 7.63 4.87 -21.59
C THR A 34 6.46 5.68 -21.07
N THR A 35 5.23 5.19 -21.28
CA THR A 35 4.02 5.85 -20.78
C THR A 35 3.12 4.89 -20.02
N LEU A 36 2.31 5.42 -19.10
CA LEU A 36 1.28 4.64 -18.40
C LEU A 36 0.28 3.97 -19.37
N ALA A 37 -0.03 4.61 -20.50
CA ALA A 37 -0.97 4.08 -21.48
C ALA A 37 -0.42 2.85 -22.21
N GLU A 38 0.86 2.88 -22.58
CA GLU A 38 1.58 1.74 -23.16
C GLU A 38 1.61 0.57 -22.17
N VAL A 39 2.08 0.81 -20.94
CA VAL A 39 2.19 -0.23 -19.91
C VAL A 39 0.83 -0.85 -19.58
N ARG A 40 -0.25 -0.05 -19.55
CA ARG A 40 -1.61 -0.57 -19.37
C ARG A 40 -2.05 -1.49 -20.51
N THR A 41 -1.70 -1.16 -21.74
CA THR A 41 -2.07 -1.94 -22.92
C THR A 41 -1.28 -3.26 -22.94
N GLU A 42 0.05 -3.16 -22.81
CA GLU A 42 0.95 -4.31 -22.78
C GLU A 42 0.63 -5.24 -21.60
N PHE A 43 0.31 -4.71 -20.41
CA PHE A 43 -0.13 -5.52 -19.28
C PHE A 43 -1.38 -6.34 -19.62
N ARG A 44 -2.38 -5.74 -20.27
CA ARG A 44 -3.62 -6.44 -20.62
C ARG A 44 -3.36 -7.53 -21.65
N GLU A 45 -2.51 -7.26 -22.64
CA GLU A 45 -2.10 -8.27 -23.63
C GLU A 45 -1.37 -9.44 -22.97
N ALA A 46 -0.37 -9.15 -22.13
CA ALA A 46 0.35 -10.15 -21.36
C ALA A 46 -0.58 -10.94 -20.41
N ALA A 47 -1.57 -10.29 -19.80
CA ALA A 47 -2.53 -10.94 -18.92
C ALA A 47 -3.49 -11.88 -19.67
N VAL A 48 -3.96 -11.48 -20.85
CA VAL A 48 -4.78 -12.35 -21.73
C VAL A 48 -4.00 -13.58 -22.16
N GLU A 49 -2.70 -13.44 -22.46
CA GLU A 49 -1.85 -14.56 -22.84
C GLU A 49 -1.51 -15.48 -21.66
N ALA A 50 -1.19 -14.91 -20.51
CA ALA A 50 -0.72 -15.67 -19.34
C ALA A 50 -1.85 -16.30 -18.52
N LEU A 51 -3.05 -15.72 -18.54
CA LEU A 51 -4.16 -16.09 -17.66
C LEU A 51 -5.39 -16.51 -18.49
N PRO A 52 -5.68 -17.83 -18.59
CA PRO A 52 -6.80 -18.34 -19.39
C PRO A 52 -8.17 -17.74 -19.03
N ASP A 53 -8.37 -17.40 -17.76
CA ASP A 53 -9.64 -16.88 -17.22
C ASP A 53 -9.61 -15.36 -17.01
N PHE A 54 -8.64 -14.63 -17.58
CA PHE A 54 -8.46 -13.19 -17.33
C PHE A 54 -9.74 -12.37 -17.49
N THR A 55 -10.55 -12.69 -18.50
CA THR A 55 -11.79 -12.00 -18.82
C THR A 55 -12.87 -12.13 -17.74
N ASP A 56 -12.78 -13.15 -16.89
CA ASP A 56 -13.70 -13.38 -15.75
C ASP A 56 -13.13 -12.83 -14.43
N MET A 57 -11.89 -12.31 -14.44
CA MET A 57 -11.25 -11.72 -13.28
C MET A 57 -11.68 -10.26 -13.08
N THR A 58 -11.75 -9.84 -11.82
CA THR A 58 -11.88 -8.43 -11.48
C THR A 58 -10.49 -7.82 -11.36
N VAL A 59 -10.14 -6.91 -12.29
CA VAL A 59 -8.86 -6.19 -12.24
C VAL A 59 -8.99 -4.97 -11.35
N ARG A 60 -8.12 -4.88 -10.33
CA ARG A 60 -8.01 -3.73 -9.43
C ARG A 60 -6.70 -3.01 -9.70
N GLU A 61 -6.80 -1.80 -10.23
CA GLU A 61 -5.65 -0.98 -10.55
C GLU A 61 -5.20 -0.13 -9.35
N HIS A 62 -3.89 0.05 -9.22
CA HIS A 62 -3.26 0.89 -8.21
C HIS A 62 -2.16 1.74 -8.84
N LEU A 63 -1.87 2.89 -8.23
CA LEU A 63 -0.78 3.77 -8.61
C LEU A 63 0.20 3.90 -7.44
N GLU A 64 1.47 3.61 -7.70
CA GLU A 64 2.57 3.89 -6.78
C GLU A 64 3.33 5.14 -7.21
N ARG A 65 3.47 6.06 -6.24
CA ARG A 65 4.23 7.30 -6.40
C ARG A 65 5.29 7.35 -5.31
N PRO A 66 6.53 7.80 -5.60
CA PRO A 66 7.51 7.95 -4.55
C PRO A 66 7.04 8.95 -3.50
N LEU A 67 7.24 8.58 -2.24
CA LEU A 67 6.92 9.39 -1.08
C LEU A 67 8.22 10.03 -0.55
N VAL A 68 9.22 9.19 -0.30
CA VAL A 68 10.62 9.56 0.00
C VAL A 68 11.53 8.46 -0.57
N ARG A 69 12.87 8.63 -0.52
CA ARG A 69 13.80 7.62 -1.04
C ARG A 69 13.50 6.24 -0.42
N GLY A 70 13.25 5.24 -1.28
CA GLY A 70 12.97 3.85 -0.89
C GLY A 70 11.56 3.60 -0.32
N VAL A 71 10.67 4.60 -0.34
CA VAL A 71 9.29 4.47 0.16
C VAL A 71 8.31 5.01 -0.87
N TYR A 72 7.33 4.20 -1.22
CA TYR A 72 6.27 4.55 -2.17
C TYR A 72 4.92 4.60 -1.46
N ILE A 73 4.06 5.49 -1.93
CA ILE A 73 2.65 5.51 -1.53
C ILE A 73 1.80 4.93 -2.64
N ARG A 74 0.98 3.93 -2.30
CA ARG A 74 0.06 3.25 -3.20
C ARG A 74 -1.35 3.80 -3.02
N VAL A 75 -1.95 4.24 -4.12
CA VAL A 75 -3.32 4.75 -4.19
C VAL A 75 -4.13 3.84 -5.12
N ALA A 76 -5.21 3.27 -4.63
CA ALA A 76 -6.11 2.48 -5.47
C ALA A 76 -6.89 3.37 -6.44
N VAL A 77 -6.99 2.92 -7.69
CA VAL A 77 -7.75 3.57 -8.75
C VAL A 77 -9.18 3.05 -8.71
N ASP A 78 -9.95 3.55 -7.75
CA ASP A 78 -11.35 3.19 -7.52
C ASP A 78 -12.24 4.45 -7.46
N ARG A 79 -13.54 4.25 -7.20
CA ARG A 79 -14.52 5.35 -7.05
C ARG A 79 -14.19 6.35 -5.92
N ARG A 80 -13.26 6.02 -5.03
CA ARG A 80 -12.82 6.82 -3.88
C ARG A 80 -11.39 7.33 -4.05
N MET A 81 -10.81 7.22 -5.24
CA MET A 81 -9.43 7.64 -5.51
C MET A 81 -9.11 9.06 -5.03
N LEU A 82 -10.04 10.02 -5.15
CA LEU A 82 -9.83 11.40 -4.68
C LEU A 82 -9.66 11.50 -3.16
N ASP A 83 -10.46 10.76 -2.38
CA ASP A 83 -10.30 10.69 -0.92
C ASP A 83 -8.94 10.07 -0.57
N ARG A 84 -8.53 9.04 -1.32
CA ARG A 84 -7.25 8.35 -1.12
C ARG A 84 -6.07 9.23 -1.46
N ASP A 85 -6.15 10.00 -2.55
CA ASP A 85 -5.08 10.93 -2.93
C ASP A 85 -4.96 12.08 -1.91
N THR A 86 -6.08 12.50 -1.30
CA THR A 86 -6.06 13.43 -0.16
C THR A 86 -5.27 12.85 1.03
N THR A 87 -5.52 11.60 1.41
CA THR A 87 -4.71 10.90 2.43
C THR A 87 -3.24 10.82 2.01
N ALA A 88 -2.98 10.54 0.73
CA ALA A 88 -1.61 10.46 0.20
C ALA A 88 -0.88 11.81 0.27
N ASP A 89 -1.57 12.91 -0.03
CA ASP A 89 -1.04 14.27 0.08
C ASP A 89 -0.76 14.68 1.52
N LEU A 90 -1.64 14.31 2.46
CA LEU A 90 -1.38 14.51 3.90
C LEU A 90 -0.13 13.74 4.35
N MET A 91 0.04 12.49 3.89
CA MET A 91 1.24 11.72 4.15
C MET A 91 2.50 12.38 3.55
N ARG A 92 2.44 12.87 2.31
CA ARG A 92 3.52 13.62 1.65
C ARG A 92 3.94 14.86 2.46
N ARG A 93 2.95 15.63 2.94
CA ARG A 93 3.22 16.81 3.79
C ARG A 93 3.86 16.40 5.12
N SER A 94 3.41 15.30 5.73
CA SER A 94 3.98 14.81 6.99
C SER A 94 5.45 14.42 6.87
N VAL A 95 5.85 13.75 5.78
CA VAL A 95 7.25 13.35 5.54
C VAL A 95 8.12 14.49 4.99
N ALA A 96 7.56 15.68 4.79
CA ALA A 96 8.36 16.88 4.55
C ALA A 96 9.16 17.27 5.82
N VAL A 97 8.65 16.93 7.00
CA VAL A 97 9.34 17.09 8.28
C VAL A 97 10.41 16.00 8.43
N ILE A 98 11.66 16.41 8.70
CA ILE A 98 12.84 15.52 8.71
C ILE A 98 12.67 14.36 9.70
N ASP A 99 12.35 14.64 10.96
CA ASP A 99 12.20 13.61 11.99
C ASP A 99 11.11 12.58 11.64
N GLN A 100 10.01 13.02 11.01
CA GLN A 100 8.94 12.13 10.57
C GLN A 100 9.37 11.25 9.40
N ARG A 101 10.13 11.81 8.46
CA ARG A 101 10.72 11.07 7.34
C ARG A 101 11.68 10.00 7.82
N GLU A 102 12.63 10.38 8.68
CA GLU A 102 13.64 9.45 9.19
C GLU A 102 12.99 8.32 9.99
N ASN A 103 12.02 8.65 10.85
CA ASN A 103 11.27 7.65 11.60
C ASN A 103 10.49 6.69 10.68
N LEU A 104 9.87 7.20 9.62
CA LEU A 104 9.18 6.37 8.62
C LEU A 104 10.15 5.42 7.91
N GLN A 105 11.27 5.94 7.39
CA GLN A 105 12.27 5.16 6.66
C GLN A 105 12.95 4.10 7.54
N ALA A 106 13.14 4.38 8.83
CA ALA A 106 13.72 3.43 9.76
C ALA A 106 12.73 2.33 10.22
N THR A 107 11.43 2.58 10.11
CA THR A 107 10.40 1.68 10.66
C THR A 107 9.74 0.81 9.61
N LEU A 108 9.51 1.33 8.41
CA LEU A 108 8.75 0.60 7.41
C LEU A 108 9.52 -0.63 6.92
N PRO A 109 8.88 -1.81 6.89
CA PRO A 109 9.44 -2.96 6.21
C PRO A 109 9.54 -2.73 4.71
N VAL A 110 10.49 -3.44 4.11
CA VAL A 110 10.63 -3.54 2.66
C VAL A 110 9.62 -4.58 2.15
N ALA A 111 8.86 -4.24 1.10
CA ALA A 111 8.00 -5.19 0.41
C ALA A 111 8.82 -6.10 -0.53
N ALA A 112 8.23 -7.17 -1.08
CA ALA A 112 8.91 -8.06 -2.03
C ALA A 112 9.51 -7.34 -3.25
N THR A 113 9.01 -6.16 -3.61
CA THR A 113 9.55 -5.32 -4.69
C THR A 113 10.92 -4.71 -4.35
N GLY A 114 11.39 -4.80 -3.10
CA GLY A 114 12.65 -4.22 -2.65
C GLY A 114 12.51 -2.79 -2.11
N ASP A 115 11.35 -2.15 -2.25
CA ASP A 115 11.02 -0.86 -1.65
C ASP A 115 9.90 -1.00 -0.61
N ALA A 116 9.82 -0.08 0.35
CA ALA A 116 8.69 -0.01 1.27
C ALA A 116 7.46 0.59 0.57
N VAL A 117 6.28 0.03 0.83
CA VAL A 117 5.01 0.52 0.28
C VAL A 117 4.06 0.91 1.41
N VAL A 118 3.49 2.11 1.32
CA VAL A 118 2.43 2.60 2.22
C VAL A 118 1.12 2.70 1.45
N LEU A 119 0.08 2.04 1.93
CA LEU A 119 -1.25 2.11 1.33
C LEU A 119 -1.99 3.36 1.83
N ALA A 120 -2.50 4.17 0.90
CA ALA A 120 -3.38 5.29 1.20
C ALA A 120 -4.83 4.80 1.43
N CYS A 121 -5.13 4.54 2.70
CA CYS A 121 -6.40 3.99 3.12
C CYS A 121 -7.35 5.07 3.65
N LEU A 122 -8.61 4.66 3.75
CA LEU A 122 -9.70 5.42 4.33
C LEU A 122 -10.11 4.69 5.61
N ALA A 123 -10.47 5.42 6.65
CA ALA A 123 -10.81 4.82 7.95
C ALA A 123 -11.95 3.79 7.87
N THR A 124 -12.78 3.85 6.82
CA THR A 124 -13.88 2.91 6.57
C THR A 124 -13.47 1.67 5.79
N ASP A 125 -12.27 1.62 5.20
CA ASP A 125 -11.81 0.45 4.46
C ASP A 125 -11.68 -0.74 5.38
N LYS A 126 -12.03 -1.92 4.87
CA LYS A 126 -11.87 -3.19 5.59
C LYS A 126 -10.41 -3.64 5.55
N LEU A 127 -9.95 -4.33 6.59
CA LEU A 127 -8.62 -4.92 6.62
C LEU A 127 -8.48 -6.03 5.57
N ALA A 128 -9.56 -6.74 5.23
CA ALA A 128 -9.60 -7.66 4.09
C ALA A 128 -9.06 -7.01 2.80
N TRP A 129 -9.44 -5.76 2.53
CA TRP A 129 -9.01 -5.02 1.35
C TRP A 129 -7.52 -4.62 1.38
N VAL A 130 -6.97 -4.46 2.58
CA VAL A 130 -5.52 -4.27 2.78
C VAL A 130 -4.77 -5.57 2.54
N PHE A 131 -5.28 -6.69 3.05
CA PHE A 131 -4.65 -8.01 2.91
C PHE A 131 -4.64 -8.47 1.45
N GLU A 132 -5.67 -8.14 0.67
CA GLU A 132 -5.69 -8.38 -0.77
C GLU A 132 -4.53 -7.70 -1.52
N GLN A 133 -3.81 -6.75 -0.91
CA GLN A 133 -2.71 -5.98 -1.51
C GLN A 133 -1.30 -6.44 -1.10
N MET A 134 -1.19 -7.53 -0.36
CA MET A 134 0.07 -8.08 0.14
C MET A 134 0.05 -9.61 0.11
N SER A 135 1.21 -10.25 0.08
CA SER A 135 1.32 -11.69 0.33
C SER A 135 1.67 -11.99 1.79
N ASP A 136 1.60 -13.27 2.17
CA ASP A 136 2.05 -13.74 3.50
C ASP A 136 3.55 -13.53 3.75
N TYR A 137 4.32 -13.24 2.70
CA TYR A 137 5.76 -12.98 2.75
C TYR A 137 6.09 -11.48 2.73
N ASP A 138 5.07 -10.63 2.57
CA ASP A 138 5.23 -9.19 2.46
C ASP A 138 4.91 -8.46 3.75
N ALA A 139 5.25 -7.17 3.75
CA ALA A 139 4.70 -6.24 4.69
C ALA A 139 4.38 -4.91 4.00
N VAL A 140 3.34 -4.26 4.49
CA VAL A 140 2.84 -3.00 3.93
C VAL A 140 2.59 -2.00 5.05
N GLY A 141 3.01 -0.76 4.81
CA GLY A 141 2.53 0.38 5.57
C GLY A 141 1.07 0.66 5.27
N VAL A 142 0.34 1.18 6.24
CA VAL A 142 -1.04 1.64 6.09
C VAL A 142 -1.09 3.05 6.64
N CYS A 143 -1.58 4.01 5.86
CA CYS A 143 -1.86 5.35 6.36
C CYS A 143 -3.33 5.72 6.12
N ALA A 144 -3.86 6.56 7.01
CA ALA A 144 -5.22 7.08 6.91
C ALA A 144 -5.30 8.43 7.61
N SER A 145 -6.21 9.27 7.13
CA SER A 145 -6.54 10.52 7.82
C SER A 145 -7.05 10.21 9.23
N GLY A 146 -6.33 10.68 10.23
CA GLY A 146 -6.69 10.60 11.64
C GLY A 146 -7.86 11.51 11.99
N PRO A 147 -8.58 11.24 13.08
CA PRO A 147 -9.53 12.21 13.62
C PRO A 147 -8.75 13.46 14.07
N SER A 148 -8.94 14.58 13.37
CA SER A 148 -8.38 15.88 13.78
C SER A 148 -9.38 16.62 14.67
N VAL A 149 -8.86 17.40 15.62
CA VAL A 149 -9.62 18.38 16.43
C VAL A 149 -9.53 19.79 15.79
N GLY A 150 -9.07 19.91 14.53
CA GLY A 150 -8.91 21.17 13.81
C GLY A 150 -8.81 21.02 12.29
N GLU A 151 -8.49 22.12 11.59
CA GLU A 151 -8.48 22.21 10.12
C GLU A 151 -7.28 21.52 9.45
N ASP A 152 -6.19 21.32 10.19
CA ASP A 152 -5.03 20.55 9.74
C ASP A 152 -5.26 19.07 10.06
N GLY A 153 -5.64 18.29 9.04
CA GLY A 153 -5.83 16.85 9.17
C GLY A 153 -4.58 16.15 9.71
N LEU A 154 -4.72 15.38 10.79
CA LEU A 154 -3.64 14.52 11.29
C LEU A 154 -3.51 13.30 10.36
N ILE A 155 -2.29 12.89 10.02
CA ILE A 155 -2.06 11.60 9.37
C ILE A 155 -1.70 10.56 10.43
N TRP A 156 -2.39 9.42 10.41
CA TRP A 156 -1.98 8.24 11.15
C TRP A 156 -1.34 7.25 10.18
N TRP A 157 -0.32 6.54 10.63
CA TRP A 157 0.22 5.39 9.91
C TRP A 157 0.69 4.29 10.85
N SER A 158 0.68 3.07 10.35
CA SER A 158 1.25 1.88 10.98
C SER A 158 1.69 0.91 9.87
N PHE A 159 2.09 -0.31 10.20
CA PHE A 159 2.38 -1.35 9.22
C PHE A 159 1.77 -2.67 9.65
N ILE A 160 1.54 -3.53 8.65
CA ILE A 160 1.06 -4.90 8.79
C ILE A 160 2.05 -5.81 8.07
N THR A 161 2.40 -6.92 8.69
CA THR A 161 3.29 -7.93 8.11
C THR A 161 2.53 -9.24 7.94
N GLY A 162 2.80 -9.95 6.85
CA GLY A 162 2.36 -11.34 6.68
C GLY A 162 3.07 -12.27 7.64
N GLY A 163 2.48 -13.44 7.89
CA GLY A 163 2.98 -14.41 8.88
C GLY A 163 4.36 -15.00 8.57
N HIS A 164 4.80 -14.93 7.30
CA HIS A 164 6.08 -15.47 6.81
C HIS A 164 7.04 -14.37 6.33
N ALA A 165 6.77 -13.09 6.63
CA ALA A 165 7.62 -11.98 6.22
C ALA A 165 9.04 -12.13 6.81
N ALA A 166 10.04 -12.30 5.94
CA ALA A 166 11.41 -12.61 6.35
C ALA A 166 12.14 -11.45 7.06
N ASN A 167 11.73 -10.21 6.79
CA ASN A 167 12.39 -9.02 7.34
C ASN A 167 11.38 -7.88 7.60
N PRO A 168 10.66 -7.90 8.74
CA PRO A 168 9.62 -6.92 9.00
C PRO A 168 10.16 -5.51 9.34
N GLY A 169 11.49 -5.27 9.26
CA GLY A 169 12.15 -4.04 9.67
C GLY A 169 12.11 -3.87 11.19
N ARG A 170 10.90 -3.69 11.73
CA ARG A 170 10.58 -3.73 13.15
C ARG A 170 9.68 -4.92 13.46
N LYS A 171 9.95 -5.63 14.55
CA LYS A 171 9.06 -6.71 15.01
C LYS A 171 7.67 -6.15 15.29
N PRO A 172 6.61 -6.70 14.69
CA PRO A 172 5.27 -6.33 15.06
C PRO A 172 4.96 -6.96 16.43
N LEU A 173 4.01 -6.40 17.16
CA LEU A 173 3.99 -6.58 18.62
C LEU A 173 3.01 -7.60 19.12
N GLU A 174 1.91 -7.74 18.40
CA GLU A 174 0.88 -8.72 18.66
C GLU A 174 0.15 -9.00 17.35
N SER A 175 -0.50 -10.15 17.25
CA SER A 175 -1.34 -10.45 16.10
C SER A 175 -2.59 -9.56 16.07
N LEU A 176 -3.13 -9.30 14.88
CA LEU A 176 -4.40 -8.61 14.69
C LEU A 176 -5.51 -9.31 15.48
N ALA A 177 -5.54 -10.65 15.47
CA ALA A 177 -6.51 -11.44 16.24
C ALA A 177 -6.38 -11.21 17.75
N SER A 178 -5.16 -11.17 18.29
CA SER A 178 -4.90 -10.83 19.70
C SER A 178 -5.39 -9.42 20.06
N ALA A 179 -5.28 -8.49 19.10
CA ALA A 179 -5.74 -7.13 19.23
C ALA A 179 -7.27 -6.98 19.03
N GLY A 180 -7.99 -8.08 18.80
CA GLY A 180 -9.43 -8.09 18.55
C GLY A 180 -9.83 -7.62 17.14
N LEU A 181 -8.90 -7.64 16.20
CA LEU A 181 -9.10 -7.27 14.79
C LEU A 181 -9.21 -8.51 13.91
N SER A 182 -9.98 -8.39 12.84
CA SER A 182 -10.17 -9.42 11.82
C SER A 182 -10.21 -8.81 10.42
N SER A 183 -10.34 -9.62 9.38
CA SER A 183 -10.57 -9.15 8.00
C SER A 183 -11.78 -8.21 7.88
N GLU A 184 -12.80 -8.42 8.71
CA GLU A 184 -14.01 -7.61 8.77
C GLU A 184 -13.84 -6.31 9.56
N SER A 185 -12.73 -6.14 10.28
CA SER A 185 -12.43 -4.88 10.95
C SER A 185 -12.05 -3.80 9.94
N THR A 186 -12.20 -2.55 10.33
CA THR A 186 -11.87 -1.38 9.50
C THR A 186 -10.49 -0.83 9.84
N VAL A 187 -9.90 -0.07 8.91
CA VAL A 187 -8.67 0.70 9.17
C VAL A 187 -8.88 1.66 10.34
N GLY A 188 -10.07 2.25 10.52
CA GLY A 188 -10.40 3.10 11.66
C GLY A 188 -10.44 2.34 12.99
N GLU A 189 -10.87 1.07 13.00
CA GLU A 189 -10.75 0.21 14.18
C GLU A 189 -9.30 -0.14 14.47
N PHE A 190 -8.53 -0.47 13.43
CA PHE A 190 -7.10 -0.69 13.55
C PHE A 190 -6.40 0.56 14.12
N MET A 191 -6.70 1.76 13.62
CA MET A 191 -6.22 3.03 14.15
C MET A 191 -6.54 3.18 15.64
N ARG A 192 -7.75 2.85 16.09
CA ARG A 192 -8.15 3.00 17.50
C ARG A 192 -7.45 2.00 18.41
N VAL A 193 -7.36 0.74 17.98
CA VAL A 193 -6.64 -0.31 18.71
C VAL A 193 -5.16 0.03 18.76
N ASN A 194 -4.60 0.44 17.63
CA ASN A 194 -3.23 0.89 17.52
C ASN A 194 -3.01 2.12 18.40
N ALA A 195 -3.87 3.14 18.40
CA ALA A 195 -3.78 4.31 19.28
C ALA A 195 -3.74 3.95 20.77
N ARG A 196 -4.52 2.95 21.20
CA ARG A 196 -4.50 2.42 22.58
C ARG A 196 -3.22 1.64 22.88
N ALA A 197 -2.73 0.90 21.89
CA ALA A 197 -1.47 0.19 21.99
C ALA A 197 -0.28 1.16 21.91
N THR A 198 -0.40 2.25 21.15
CA THR A 198 0.76 2.98 20.64
C THR A 198 1.33 3.94 21.65
N GLY A 199 2.62 3.81 21.95
CA GLY A 199 3.69 3.54 20.97
C GLY A 199 4.09 2.10 20.59
N ARG A 200 3.35 1.39 19.71
CA ARG A 200 3.44 -0.06 19.44
C ARG A 200 2.57 -0.53 18.19
N ALA A 201 3.14 -1.22 17.18
CA ALA A 201 2.54 -1.77 15.91
C ALA A 201 2.04 -3.26 15.93
N LEU A 202 1.19 -3.73 14.98
CA LEU A 202 0.51 -5.07 14.97
C LEU A 202 0.95 -6.02 13.81
N VAL A 203 0.76 -7.35 13.95
CA VAL A 203 1.10 -8.45 12.99
C VAL A 203 -0.18 -8.99 12.30
N GLY A 204 -0.19 -9.24 10.99
CA GLY A 204 -1.29 -9.98 10.32
C GLY A 204 -1.36 -11.46 10.77
N ALA A 205 -2.56 -12.05 10.78
CA ALA A 205 -2.78 -13.46 11.14
C ALA A 205 -3.11 -14.29 9.91
#